data_AF-A0A926ZHB5-F1
#
_entry.id   AF-A0A926ZHB5-F1
#
_cell.length_a   1.000
_cell.length_b   1.000
_cell.length_c   1.000
_cell.angle_alpha   90.00
_cell.angle_beta   90.00
_cell.angle_gamma   90.00
#
_symmetry.space_group_name_H-M   'P 1'
#
loop_
_entity.id
_entity.type
_entity.pdbx_description
1 polymer ?
#
loop_
_entity_poly.entity_id
_entity_poly.type
_entity_poly.pdbx_seq_one_letter_code
_entity_poly.pdbx_strand_id
1 'polypeptide(L)'
;MEATNRIKIAMSSEDERIRDADLANARLTLGLTLADYNNSRLYSENNAAGQLRRKECAWAIEQTIAITYQLENDLSAARNQLSHLQSKIRQDCFNVINNCQSEDELDFLFPEIKRIHDHDLAVLETWQNQIDWMRSLPESELKLLESAEFSNLEVTPDTNSATTALAAPPEQLFYENLKEKSHPQSLQDQMIYMMKPELRREHQLYISQQATSAGYKTLVPANLQQASDLAVANLYWYFKARDESEAKTESVFL
;
A
#
# COMPACT_ATOMS: atom_id res chain seq x y z
N MET A 1 -20.98 -12.34 3.55
CA MET A 1 -22.00 -12.20 4.61
C MET A 1 -21.94 -13.34 5.63
N GLU A 2 -21.83 -14.60 5.20
CA GLU A 2 -21.78 -15.77 6.11
C GLU A 2 -20.59 -15.74 7.10
N ALA A 3 -19.37 -15.44 6.64
CA ALA A 3 -18.19 -15.38 7.51
C ALA A 3 -18.30 -14.30 8.60
N THR A 4 -18.76 -13.09 8.24
CA THR A 4 -18.98 -12.00 9.20
C THR A 4 -20.05 -12.35 10.24
N ASN A 5 -21.10 -13.07 9.83
CA ASN A 5 -22.12 -13.54 10.76
C ASN A 5 -21.55 -14.55 11.76
N ARG A 6 -20.70 -15.47 11.30
CA ARG A 6 -20.00 -16.43 12.18
C ARG A 6 -19.07 -15.76 13.17
N ILE A 7 -18.33 -14.73 12.75
CA ILE A 7 -17.50 -13.93 13.68
C ILE A 7 -18.38 -13.28 14.77
N LYS A 8 -19.54 -12.71 14.40
CA LYS A 8 -20.48 -12.13 15.38
C LYS A 8 -21.01 -13.16 16.38
N ILE A 9 -21.35 -14.35 15.90
CA ILE A 9 -21.80 -15.46 16.75
C ILE A 9 -20.68 -15.88 17.70
N ALA A 10 -19.45 -16.04 17.20
CA ALA A 10 -18.29 -16.38 18.00
C ALA A 10 -18.03 -15.37 19.13
N MET A 11 -18.19 -14.07 18.86
CA MET A 11 -18.06 -13.01 19.86
C MET A 11 -19.18 -12.98 20.90
N SER A 12 -20.31 -13.60 20.61
CA SER A 12 -21.42 -13.73 21.55
C SER A 12 -21.35 -15.05 22.35
N SER A 13 -20.39 -15.92 22.07
CA SER A 13 -20.24 -17.22 22.72
C SER A 13 -19.37 -17.11 23.96
N GLU A 14 -19.88 -17.58 25.10
CA GLU A 14 -19.13 -17.72 26.35
C GLU A 14 -18.17 -18.92 26.32
N ASP A 15 -18.49 -19.98 25.54
CA ASP A 15 -17.59 -21.13 25.37
C ASP A 15 -16.47 -20.81 24.37
N GLU A 16 -15.25 -20.83 24.88
CA GLU A 16 -14.01 -20.62 24.12
C GLU A 16 -13.84 -21.62 22.98
N ARG A 17 -14.19 -22.89 23.18
CA ARG A 17 -14.04 -23.91 22.12
C ARG A 17 -14.99 -23.67 20.96
N ILE A 18 -16.21 -23.20 21.25
CA ILE A 18 -17.20 -22.87 20.22
C ILE A 18 -16.76 -21.60 19.47
N ARG A 19 -16.27 -20.60 20.22
CA ARG A 19 -15.72 -19.37 19.65
C ARG A 19 -14.58 -19.66 18.68
N ASP A 20 -13.59 -20.43 19.09
CA ASP A 20 -12.42 -20.77 18.25
C ASP A 20 -12.83 -21.60 17.03
N ALA A 21 -13.76 -22.54 17.19
CA ALA A 21 -14.28 -23.33 16.07
C ALA A 21 -15.02 -22.46 15.04
N ASP A 22 -15.83 -21.51 15.48
CA ASP A 22 -16.55 -20.60 14.59
C ASP A 22 -15.62 -19.59 13.90
N LEU A 23 -14.59 -19.10 14.59
CA LEU A 23 -13.55 -18.25 14.00
C LEU A 23 -12.71 -19.01 12.97
N ALA A 24 -12.33 -20.26 13.26
CA ALA A 24 -11.66 -21.14 12.29
C ALA A 24 -12.51 -21.40 11.04
N ASN A 25 -13.81 -21.67 11.21
CA ASN A 25 -14.74 -21.84 10.10
C ASN A 25 -14.95 -20.56 9.29
N ALA A 26 -14.98 -19.41 9.96
CA ALA A 26 -15.02 -18.10 9.29
C ALA A 26 -13.76 -17.90 8.45
N ARG A 27 -12.56 -18.21 8.98
CA ARG A 27 -11.30 -18.16 8.23
C ARG A 27 -11.31 -19.06 7.01
N LEU A 28 -11.84 -20.29 7.13
CA LEU A 28 -11.96 -21.20 5.98
C LEU A 28 -12.82 -20.59 4.88
N THR A 29 -13.97 -20.02 5.24
CA THR A 29 -14.89 -19.37 4.29
C THR A 29 -14.24 -18.17 3.61
N LEU A 30 -13.53 -17.35 4.39
CA LEU A 30 -12.77 -16.19 3.89
C LEU A 30 -11.65 -16.65 2.96
N GLY A 31 -10.91 -17.71 3.30
CA GLY A 31 -9.85 -18.27 2.46
C GLY A 31 -10.34 -18.79 1.12
N LEU A 32 -11.51 -19.42 1.07
CA LEU A 32 -12.14 -19.83 -0.19
C LEU A 32 -12.53 -18.63 -1.04
N THR A 33 -13.16 -17.62 -0.44
CA THR A 33 -13.54 -16.38 -1.16
C THR A 33 -12.29 -15.65 -1.67
N LEU A 34 -11.23 -15.61 -0.87
CA LEU A 34 -9.94 -15.02 -1.23
C LEU A 34 -9.31 -15.73 -2.43
N ALA A 35 -9.43 -17.05 -2.53
CA ALA A 35 -8.93 -17.81 -3.67
C ALA A 35 -9.65 -17.40 -4.96
N ASP A 36 -10.96 -17.13 -4.90
CA ASP A 36 -11.71 -16.65 -6.05
C ASP A 36 -11.23 -15.26 -6.51
N TYR A 37 -11.11 -14.29 -5.61
CA TYR A 37 -10.63 -12.93 -5.94
C TYR A 37 -9.20 -12.90 -6.48
N ASN A 38 -8.34 -13.83 -6.05
CA ASN A 38 -6.98 -13.95 -6.56
C ASN A 38 -6.89 -14.71 -7.89
N ASN A 39 -7.96 -15.38 -8.33
CA ASN A 39 -7.95 -16.18 -9.55
C ASN A 39 -8.12 -15.29 -10.79
N SER A 40 -7.02 -15.12 -11.53
CA SER A 40 -7.00 -14.36 -12.78
C SER A 40 -7.87 -14.95 -13.89
N ARG A 41 -8.31 -16.20 -13.77
CA ARG A 41 -9.21 -16.84 -14.75
C ARG A 41 -10.68 -16.49 -14.53
N LEU A 42 -11.06 -16.09 -13.31
CA LEU A 42 -12.44 -15.74 -12.98
C LEU A 42 -12.75 -14.28 -13.32
N TYR A 43 -11.74 -13.41 -13.30
CA TYR A 43 -11.89 -11.99 -13.55
C TYR A 43 -10.98 -11.55 -14.70
N SER A 44 -11.57 -11.23 -15.85
CA SER A 44 -10.88 -10.77 -17.06
C SER A 44 -10.67 -9.25 -17.10
N GLU A 45 -10.46 -8.62 -15.93
CA GLU A 45 -10.28 -7.17 -15.87
C GLU A 45 -8.95 -6.80 -16.52
N ASN A 46 -9.04 -6.18 -17.70
CA ASN A 46 -7.88 -5.82 -18.49
C ASN A 46 -7.32 -4.44 -18.11
N ASN A 47 -8.12 -3.58 -17.48
CA ASN A 47 -7.69 -2.24 -17.07
C ASN A 47 -7.14 -2.24 -15.64
N ALA A 48 -6.22 -1.32 -15.37
CA ALA A 48 -5.49 -1.26 -14.12
C ALA A 48 -6.40 -0.84 -12.94
N ALA A 49 -7.39 0.02 -13.20
CA ALA A 49 -8.37 0.46 -12.19
C ALA A 49 -9.21 -0.71 -11.65
N GLY A 50 -9.74 -1.57 -12.53
CA GLY A 50 -10.49 -2.76 -12.15
C GLY A 50 -9.62 -3.75 -11.37
N GLN A 51 -8.40 -3.99 -11.87
CA GLN A 51 -7.42 -4.82 -11.15
C GLN A 51 -7.20 -4.29 -9.73
N LEU A 52 -7.03 -2.99 -9.53
CA LEU A 52 -6.85 -2.40 -8.20
C LEU A 52 -8.06 -2.66 -7.29
N ARG A 53 -9.28 -2.37 -7.74
CA ARG A 53 -10.50 -2.58 -6.93
C ARG A 53 -10.71 -4.04 -6.53
N ARG A 54 -10.38 -4.98 -7.42
CA ARG A 54 -10.43 -6.40 -7.09
C ARG A 54 -9.40 -6.77 -6.02
N LYS A 55 -8.20 -6.20 -6.10
CA LYS A 55 -7.15 -6.41 -5.10
C LYS A 55 -7.53 -5.81 -3.74
N GLU A 56 -8.15 -4.64 -3.69
CA GLU A 56 -8.70 -4.06 -2.47
C GLU A 56 -9.70 -5.00 -1.77
N CYS A 57 -10.57 -5.66 -2.53
CA CYS A 57 -11.49 -6.67 -1.98
C CYS A 57 -10.73 -7.86 -1.36
N ALA A 58 -9.70 -8.37 -2.05
CA ALA A 58 -8.85 -9.44 -1.54
C ALA A 58 -8.11 -9.01 -0.25
N TRP A 59 -7.57 -7.80 -0.21
CA TRP A 59 -6.88 -7.26 0.95
C TRP A 59 -7.84 -7.09 2.14
N ALA A 60 -9.07 -6.64 1.93
CA ALA A 60 -10.08 -6.53 2.99
C ALA A 60 -10.43 -7.91 3.61
N ILE A 61 -10.48 -8.96 2.78
CA ILE A 61 -10.67 -10.34 3.26
C ILE A 61 -9.47 -10.76 4.13
N GLU A 62 -8.24 -10.48 3.70
CA GLU A 62 -7.03 -10.81 4.47
C GLU A 62 -6.90 -10.01 5.77
N GLN A 63 -7.31 -8.74 5.78
CA GLN A 63 -7.42 -7.96 7.02
C GLN A 63 -8.41 -8.61 7.98
N THR A 64 -9.56 -9.05 7.47
CA THR A 64 -10.55 -9.77 8.28
C THR A 64 -9.98 -11.07 8.86
N ILE A 65 -9.18 -11.81 8.08
CA ILE A 65 -8.46 -13.00 8.58
C ILE A 65 -7.50 -12.62 9.71
N ALA A 66 -6.72 -11.54 9.56
CA ALA A 66 -5.82 -11.06 10.63
C ALA A 66 -6.59 -10.70 11.92
N ILE A 67 -7.77 -10.06 11.80
CA ILE A 67 -8.65 -9.77 12.94
C ILE A 67 -9.04 -11.08 13.64
N THR A 68 -9.42 -12.13 12.91
CA THR A 68 -9.82 -13.39 13.57
C THR A 68 -8.70 -14.03 14.39
N TYR A 69 -7.43 -13.94 13.97
CA TYR A 69 -6.31 -14.43 14.78
C TYR A 69 -6.11 -13.59 16.05
N GLN A 70 -6.29 -12.28 15.95
CA GLN A 70 -6.22 -11.41 17.13
C GLN A 70 -7.37 -11.69 18.11
N LEU A 71 -8.58 -12.00 17.61
CA LEU A 71 -9.73 -12.38 18.45
C LEU A 71 -9.50 -13.71 19.20
N GLU A 72 -8.67 -14.60 18.66
CA GLU A 72 -8.21 -15.84 19.32
C GLU A 72 -6.97 -15.61 20.21
N ASN A 73 -6.53 -14.36 20.35
CA ASN A 73 -5.28 -13.99 21.03
C ASN A 73 -4.01 -14.65 20.42
N ASP A 74 -4.09 -15.15 19.18
CA ASP A 74 -2.91 -15.61 18.44
C ASP A 74 -2.22 -14.43 17.76
N LEU A 75 -1.53 -13.65 18.59
CA LEU A 75 -0.78 -12.47 18.17
C LEU A 75 0.35 -12.82 17.17
N SER A 76 0.87 -14.05 17.20
CA SER A 76 1.93 -14.47 16.28
C SER A 76 1.37 -14.71 14.87
N ALA A 77 0.23 -15.41 14.77
CA ALA A 77 -0.46 -15.58 13.49
C ALA A 77 -0.97 -14.25 12.94
N ALA A 78 -1.55 -13.38 13.78
CA ALA A 78 -1.99 -12.04 13.38
C ALA A 78 -0.83 -11.21 12.81
N ARG A 79 0.31 -11.15 13.51
CA ARG A 79 1.52 -10.45 13.04
C ARG A 79 2.00 -10.97 11.69
N ASN A 80 2.07 -12.28 11.53
CA ASN A 80 2.53 -12.91 10.29
C ASN A 80 1.57 -12.59 9.13
N GLN A 81 0.26 -12.65 9.38
CA GLN A 81 -0.75 -12.29 8.38
C GLN A 81 -0.65 -10.81 7.98
N LEU A 82 -0.43 -9.90 8.93
CA LEU A 82 -0.23 -8.47 8.63
C LEU A 82 1.05 -8.22 7.82
N SER A 83 2.14 -8.88 8.17
CA SER A 83 3.39 -8.79 7.41
C SER A 83 3.19 -9.26 5.98
N HIS A 84 2.51 -10.40 5.80
CA HIS A 84 2.21 -10.95 4.49
C HIS A 84 1.33 -9.99 3.67
N LEU A 85 0.25 -9.49 4.27
CA LEU A 85 -0.68 -8.57 3.63
C LEU A 85 0.02 -7.28 3.19
N GLN A 86 0.85 -6.69 4.05
CA GLN A 86 1.63 -5.49 3.73
C GLN A 86 2.59 -5.70 2.56
N SER A 87 3.27 -6.86 2.48
CA SER A 87 4.11 -7.20 1.33
C SER A 87 3.27 -7.44 0.07
N LYS A 88 2.11 -8.07 0.23
CA LYS A 88 1.18 -8.37 -0.87
C LYS A 88 0.58 -7.11 -1.48
N ILE A 89 0.13 -6.15 -0.66
CA ILE A 89 -0.38 -4.85 -1.13
C ILE A 89 0.67 -4.15 -1.98
N ARG A 90 1.93 -4.06 -1.50
CA ARG A 90 3.02 -3.43 -2.26
C ARG A 90 3.27 -4.13 -3.59
N GLN A 91 3.31 -5.46 -3.60
CA GLN A 91 3.55 -6.24 -4.82
C GLN A 91 2.37 -6.15 -5.81
N ASP A 92 1.14 -6.22 -5.33
CA ASP A 92 -0.07 -6.09 -6.14
C ASP A 92 -0.15 -4.69 -6.74
N CYS A 93 0.10 -3.63 -5.95
CA CYS A 93 0.17 -2.25 -6.44
C CYS A 93 1.26 -2.09 -7.52
N PHE A 94 2.45 -2.61 -7.28
CA PHE A 94 3.53 -2.61 -8.27
C PHE A 94 3.11 -3.26 -9.60
N ASN A 95 2.43 -4.41 -9.53
CA ASN A 95 1.93 -5.10 -10.72
C ASN A 95 0.86 -4.27 -11.45
N VAL A 96 -0.09 -3.68 -10.72
CA VAL A 96 -1.13 -2.80 -11.27
C VAL A 96 -0.52 -1.58 -11.95
N ILE A 97 0.44 -0.92 -11.31
CA ILE A 97 1.12 0.26 -11.86
C ILE A 97 1.83 -0.10 -13.17
N ASN A 98 2.54 -1.23 -13.24
CA ASN A 98 3.22 -1.68 -14.46
C ASN A 98 2.25 -2.06 -15.60
N ASN A 99 1.01 -2.41 -15.26
CA ASN A 99 -0.03 -2.72 -16.23
C ASN A 99 -0.80 -1.48 -16.69
N CYS A 100 -0.50 -0.29 -16.17
CA CYS A 100 -1.10 0.96 -16.60
C CYS A 100 -0.72 1.28 -18.06
N GLN A 101 -1.72 1.51 -18.91
CA GLN A 101 -1.56 1.69 -20.36
C GLN A 101 -1.89 3.10 -20.85
N SER A 102 -2.62 3.90 -20.05
CA SER A 102 -3.04 5.25 -20.45
C SER A 102 -2.86 6.30 -19.35
N GLU A 103 -2.87 7.56 -19.75
CA GLU A 103 -2.90 8.68 -18.81
C GLU A 103 -4.21 8.74 -18.02
N ASP A 104 -5.34 8.37 -18.62
CA ASP A 104 -6.62 8.30 -17.91
C ASP A 104 -6.58 7.27 -16.77
N GLU A 105 -5.85 6.17 -16.94
CA GLU A 105 -5.60 5.21 -15.86
C GLU A 105 -4.67 5.80 -14.79
N LEU A 106 -3.65 6.57 -15.16
CA LEU A 106 -2.80 7.27 -14.19
C LEU A 106 -3.59 8.27 -13.35
N ASP A 107 -4.54 8.99 -13.98
CA ASP A 107 -5.41 9.96 -13.31
C ASP A 107 -6.25 9.33 -12.21
N PHE A 108 -6.64 8.07 -12.40
CA PHE A 108 -7.33 7.29 -11.38
C PHE A 108 -6.35 6.65 -10.38
N LEU A 109 -5.27 6.04 -10.86
CA LEU A 109 -4.40 5.22 -10.02
C LEU A 109 -3.56 6.05 -9.05
N PHE A 110 -3.02 7.18 -9.47
CA PHE A 110 -2.04 7.91 -8.66
C PHE A 110 -2.59 8.36 -7.31
N PRO A 111 -3.77 9.03 -7.24
CA PRO A 111 -4.36 9.40 -5.96
C PRO A 111 -4.66 8.18 -5.07
N GLU A 112 -5.17 7.10 -5.66
CA GLU A 112 -5.53 5.88 -4.93
C GLU A 112 -4.30 5.15 -4.38
N ILE A 113 -3.24 4.98 -5.19
CA ILE A 113 -1.98 4.38 -4.76
C ILE A 113 -1.32 5.20 -3.65
N LYS A 114 -1.36 6.53 -3.77
CA LYS A 114 -0.86 7.43 -2.72
C LYS A 114 -1.64 7.25 -1.41
N ARG A 115 -2.97 7.16 -1.49
CA ARG A 115 -3.83 6.92 -0.32
C ARG A 115 -3.54 5.56 0.31
N ILE A 116 -3.42 4.50 -0.49
CA ILE A 116 -3.06 3.15 -0.01
C ILE A 116 -1.70 3.19 0.71
N HIS A 117 -0.72 3.92 0.18
CA HIS A 117 0.58 4.05 0.80
C HIS A 117 0.54 4.83 2.11
N ASP A 118 0.00 6.05 2.08
CA ASP A 118 0.07 6.98 3.21
C ASP A 118 -0.93 6.64 4.32
N HIS A 119 -2.03 5.95 3.98
CA HIS A 119 -3.09 5.60 4.91
C HIS A 119 -3.14 4.10 5.20
N ASP A 120 -3.46 3.27 4.21
CA ASP A 120 -3.79 1.86 4.46
C ASP A 120 -2.56 1.08 4.96
N LEU A 121 -1.41 1.22 4.29
CA LEU A 121 -0.16 0.60 4.73
C LEU A 121 0.29 1.16 6.10
N ALA A 122 0.14 2.45 6.34
CA ALA A 122 0.48 3.06 7.63
C ALA A 122 -0.40 2.56 8.78
N VAL A 123 -1.70 2.32 8.53
CA VAL A 123 -2.63 1.71 9.49
C VAL A 123 -2.22 0.27 9.79
N LEU A 124 -1.90 -0.52 8.76
CA LEU A 124 -1.44 -1.91 8.95
C LEU A 124 -0.10 -1.99 9.68
N GLU A 125 0.82 -1.08 9.40
CA GLU A 125 2.09 -0.97 10.11
C GLU A 125 1.88 -0.59 11.58
N THR A 126 1.00 0.38 11.85
CA THR A 126 0.63 0.77 13.23
C THR A 126 0.01 -0.39 13.98
N TRP A 127 -0.89 -1.14 13.34
CA TRP A 127 -1.50 -2.33 13.93
C TRP A 127 -0.47 -3.42 14.23
N GLN A 128 0.46 -3.68 13.30
CA GLN A 128 1.54 -4.63 13.54
C GLN A 128 2.47 -4.19 14.68
N ASN A 129 2.82 -2.90 14.74
CA ASN A 129 3.63 -2.33 15.81
C ASN A 129 2.95 -2.45 17.17
N GLN A 130 1.62 -2.27 17.23
CA GLN A 130 0.85 -2.51 18.45
C GLN A 130 0.93 -3.97 18.90
N ILE A 131 0.78 -4.92 17.97
CA ILE A 131 0.94 -6.35 18.27
C ILE A 131 2.36 -6.65 18.77
N ASP A 132 3.39 -6.11 18.12
CA ASP A 132 4.78 -6.33 18.54
C ASP A 132 5.07 -5.72 19.91
N TRP A 133 4.49 -4.56 20.22
CA TRP A 133 4.53 -3.98 21.55
C TRP A 133 3.85 -4.89 22.58
N MET A 134 2.62 -5.34 22.34
CA MET A 134 1.90 -6.24 23.26
C MET A 134 2.69 -7.52 23.54
N ARG A 135 3.33 -8.10 22.51
CA ARG A 135 4.17 -9.31 22.66
C ARG A 135 5.46 -9.06 23.43
N SER A 136 5.92 -7.81 23.52
CA SER A 136 7.12 -7.43 24.28
C SER A 136 6.85 -7.19 25.77
N LEU A 137 5.57 -7.06 26.18
CA LEU A 137 5.19 -6.77 27.55
C LEU A 137 5.32 -8.00 28.47
N PRO A 138 5.74 -7.81 29.73
CA PRO A 138 5.63 -8.83 30.78
C PRO A 138 4.15 -9.17 31.07
N GLU A 139 3.88 -10.40 31.50
CA GLU A 139 2.53 -10.86 31.82
C GLU A 139 1.84 -10.02 32.92
N SER A 140 2.61 -9.44 33.84
CA SER A 140 2.10 -8.52 34.85
C SER A 140 1.57 -7.21 34.26
N GLU A 141 2.21 -6.71 33.21
CA GLU A 141 1.80 -5.48 32.52
C GLU A 141 0.62 -5.74 31.59
N LEU A 142 0.55 -6.92 30.96
CA LEU A 142 -0.63 -7.35 30.20
C LEU A 142 -1.88 -7.41 31.07
N LYS A 143 -1.78 -8.03 32.26
CA LYS A 143 -2.90 -8.07 33.22
C LYS A 143 -3.30 -6.68 33.70
N LEU A 144 -2.33 -5.77 33.89
CA LEU A 144 -2.61 -4.38 34.21
C LEU A 144 -3.38 -3.70 33.07
N LEU A 145 -2.99 -3.95 31.82
CA LEU A 145 -3.64 -3.40 30.63
C LEU A 145 -5.07 -3.90 30.46
N GLU A 146 -5.31 -5.19 30.66
CA GLU A 146 -6.64 -5.81 30.62
C GLU A 146 -7.56 -5.28 31.72
N SER A 147 -6.98 -4.97 32.89
CA SER A 147 -7.70 -4.40 34.03
C SER A 147 -7.85 -2.87 33.95
N ALA A 148 -7.19 -2.22 33.00
CA ALA A 148 -7.23 -0.76 32.86
C ALA A 148 -8.57 -0.35 32.24
N GLU A 149 -9.37 0.40 33.00
CA GLU A 149 -10.52 1.12 32.46
C GLU A 149 -10.01 2.31 31.64
N PHE A 150 -9.77 2.08 30.35
CA PHE A 150 -9.70 3.18 29.41
C PHE A 150 -11.10 3.77 29.32
N SER A 151 -11.34 4.85 30.06
CA SER A 151 -12.55 5.66 29.88
C SER A 151 -12.66 5.96 28.39
N ASN A 152 -13.74 5.50 27.77
CA ASN A 152 -14.07 5.85 26.40
C ASN A 152 -14.10 7.38 26.35
N LEU A 153 -13.02 7.99 25.88
CA LEU A 153 -13.10 9.29 25.25
C LEU A 153 -13.98 9.03 24.03
N GLU A 154 -15.29 9.17 24.24
CA GLU A 154 -16.20 9.47 23.14
C GLU A 154 -15.58 10.66 22.44
N VAL A 155 -14.85 10.39 21.36
CA VAL A 155 -14.59 11.38 20.34
C VAL A 155 -15.97 11.66 19.78
N THR A 156 -16.68 12.59 20.42
CA THR A 156 -17.90 13.17 19.86
C THR A 156 -17.50 13.65 18.48
N PRO A 157 -18.04 13.08 17.39
CA PRO A 157 -17.82 13.64 16.08
C PRO A 157 -18.36 15.06 16.17
N ASP A 158 -17.49 16.05 15.98
CA ASP A 158 -17.90 17.45 15.93
C ASP A 158 -19.02 17.56 14.90
N THR A 159 -20.25 17.71 15.38
CA THR A 159 -21.47 17.71 14.57
C THR A 159 -21.66 19.03 13.82
N ASN A 160 -20.60 19.84 13.74
CA ASN A 160 -20.55 21.16 13.11
C ASN A 160 -19.75 21.19 11.81
N SER A 161 -19.48 20.05 11.18
CA SER A 161 -19.07 20.06 9.77
C SER A 161 -20.29 20.32 8.90
N ALA A 162 -20.65 21.61 8.80
CA ALA A 162 -21.43 22.12 7.70
C ALA A 162 -20.87 21.54 6.40
N THR A 163 -21.74 21.02 5.53
CA THR A 163 -21.43 20.48 4.22
C THR A 163 -20.80 21.56 3.34
N THR A 164 -19.51 21.84 3.56
CA THR A 164 -18.68 22.58 2.62
C THR A 164 -18.54 21.72 1.37
N ALA A 165 -18.68 22.36 0.21
CA ALA A 165 -18.64 21.76 -1.11
C ALA A 165 -17.60 20.63 -1.23
N LEU A 166 -17.92 19.60 -2.02
CA LEU A 166 -17.06 18.47 -2.42
C LEU A 166 -15.67 18.97 -2.84
N ALA A 167 -14.79 19.23 -1.88
CA ALA A 167 -13.40 19.56 -2.14
C ALA A 167 -12.73 18.29 -2.64
N ALA A 168 -11.92 18.42 -3.70
CA ALA A 168 -11.14 17.30 -4.20
C ALA A 168 -10.28 16.72 -3.06
N PRO A 169 -10.14 15.39 -2.96
CA PRO A 169 -9.26 14.77 -1.98
C PRO A 169 -7.84 15.35 -2.04
N PRO A 170 -7.13 15.45 -0.91
CA PRO A 170 -5.77 16.01 -0.89
C PRO A 170 -4.81 15.25 -1.81
N GLU A 171 -4.99 13.95 -1.99
CA GLU A 171 -4.20 13.11 -2.91
C GLU A 171 -4.45 13.49 -4.38
N GLN A 172 -5.68 13.86 -4.74
CA GLN A 172 -6.04 14.33 -6.08
C GLN A 172 -5.35 15.67 -6.39
N LEU A 173 -5.44 16.64 -5.46
CA LEU A 173 -4.80 17.95 -5.62
C LEU A 173 -3.27 17.83 -5.73
N PHE A 174 -2.68 16.92 -4.96
CA PHE A 174 -1.26 16.61 -5.04
C PHE A 174 -0.89 16.05 -6.42
N TYR A 175 -1.67 15.10 -6.93
CA TYR A 175 -1.45 14.51 -8.25
C TYR A 175 -1.54 15.55 -9.37
N GLU A 176 -2.57 16.39 -9.37
CA GLU A 176 -2.74 17.45 -10.38
C GLU A 176 -1.54 18.39 -10.42
N ASN A 177 -0.97 18.75 -9.26
CA ASN A 177 0.24 19.56 -9.20
C ASN A 177 1.48 18.86 -9.78
N LEU A 178 1.59 17.55 -9.60
CA LEU A 178 2.69 16.76 -10.15
C LEU A 178 2.54 16.53 -11.65
N LYS A 179 1.31 16.35 -12.14
CA LYS A 179 1.00 16.11 -13.55
C LYS A 179 1.49 17.25 -14.43
N GLU A 180 1.37 18.49 -13.98
CA GLU A 180 1.89 19.67 -14.70
C GLU A 180 3.44 19.69 -14.80
N LYS A 181 4.14 18.98 -13.92
CA LYS A 181 5.61 19.04 -13.75
C LYS A 181 6.33 17.78 -14.21
N SER A 182 5.59 16.77 -14.66
CA SER A 182 6.10 15.42 -14.93
C SER A 182 5.56 14.91 -16.26
N HIS A 183 6.33 14.07 -16.93
CA HIS A 183 5.78 13.26 -18.01
C HIS A 183 5.16 11.97 -17.44
N PRO A 184 4.29 11.28 -18.20
CA PRO A 184 3.53 10.12 -17.70
C PRO A 184 4.37 9.01 -17.07
N GLN A 185 5.48 8.63 -17.70
CA GLN A 185 6.33 7.56 -17.16
C GLN A 185 7.06 7.97 -15.86
N SER A 186 7.32 9.26 -15.65
CA SER A 186 7.87 9.74 -14.38
C SER A 186 6.81 9.68 -13.28
N LEU A 187 5.55 9.97 -13.59
CA LEU A 187 4.44 9.78 -12.63
C LEU A 187 4.28 8.31 -12.27
N GLN A 188 4.41 7.41 -13.24
CA GLN A 188 4.41 5.97 -13.02
C GLN A 188 5.54 5.55 -12.08
N ASP A 189 6.78 5.98 -12.33
CA ASP A 189 7.93 5.67 -11.46
C ASP A 189 7.78 6.25 -10.05
N GLN A 190 7.20 7.46 -9.92
CA GLN A 190 6.92 8.05 -8.61
C GLN A 190 5.98 7.16 -7.77
N MET A 191 4.94 6.58 -8.38
CA MET A 191 4.10 5.59 -7.70
C MET A 191 4.88 4.31 -7.37
N ILE A 192 5.74 3.84 -8.29
CA ILE A 192 6.55 2.66 -8.04
C ILE A 192 7.50 2.88 -6.85
N TYR A 193 8.09 4.06 -6.70
CA TYR A 193 8.97 4.35 -5.57
C TYR A 193 8.27 4.21 -4.21
N MET A 194 6.98 4.55 -4.14
CA MET A 194 6.16 4.37 -2.92
C MET A 194 6.02 2.89 -2.55
N MET A 195 5.89 2.01 -3.56
CA MET A 195 5.68 0.57 -3.34
C MET A 195 6.97 -0.24 -3.29
N LYS A 196 8.02 0.23 -3.97
CA LYS A 196 9.32 -0.44 -4.13
C LYS A 196 10.47 0.59 -4.04
N PRO A 197 10.87 0.98 -2.82
CA PRO A 197 11.91 1.98 -2.61
C PRO A 197 13.28 1.61 -3.20
N GLU A 198 13.53 0.33 -3.47
CA GLU A 198 14.74 -0.16 -4.11
C GLU A 198 14.89 0.40 -5.53
N LEU A 199 13.79 0.50 -6.29
CA LEU A 199 13.85 1.04 -7.65
C LEU A 199 14.27 2.51 -7.65
N ARG A 200 13.83 3.28 -6.65
CA ARG A 200 14.29 4.66 -6.46
C ARG A 200 15.80 4.72 -6.29
N ARG A 201 16.39 3.80 -5.53
CA ARG A 201 17.85 3.73 -5.33
C ARG A 201 18.58 3.37 -6.62
N GLU A 202 18.04 2.43 -7.40
CA GLU A 202 18.59 2.07 -8.72
C GLU A 202 18.61 3.27 -9.67
N HIS A 203 17.50 4.03 -9.73
CA HIS A 203 17.42 5.23 -10.54
C HIS A 203 18.40 6.32 -10.06
N GLN A 204 18.57 6.51 -8.75
CA GLN A 204 19.58 7.44 -8.21
C GLN A 204 21.01 7.05 -8.61
N LEU A 205 21.35 5.75 -8.55
CA LEU A 205 22.66 5.26 -8.96
C LEU A 205 22.90 5.52 -10.45
N TYR A 206 21.92 5.18 -11.30
CA TYR A 206 21.98 5.44 -12.73
C TYR A 206 22.16 6.94 -13.04
N ILE A 207 21.34 7.81 -12.43
CA ILE A 207 21.43 9.27 -12.59
C ILE A 207 22.82 9.75 -12.23
N SER A 208 23.38 9.30 -11.10
CA SER A 208 24.69 9.75 -10.66
C SER A 208 25.82 9.34 -11.63
N GLN A 209 25.74 8.14 -12.19
CA GLN A 209 26.67 7.67 -13.22
C GLN A 209 26.57 8.52 -14.49
N GLN A 210 25.35 8.73 -15.01
CA GLN A 210 25.13 9.50 -16.23
C GLN A 210 25.45 10.99 -16.08
N ALA A 211 25.16 11.55 -14.90
CA ALA A 211 25.51 12.91 -14.56
C ALA A 211 27.03 13.14 -14.54
N THR A 212 27.79 12.17 -14.04
CA THR A 212 29.26 12.24 -14.00
C THR A 212 29.83 12.33 -15.42
N SER A 213 29.37 11.47 -16.34
CA SER A 213 29.77 11.48 -17.75
C SER A 213 29.42 12.80 -18.46
N ALA A 214 28.32 13.43 -18.05
CA ALA A 214 27.84 14.69 -18.60
C ALA A 214 28.44 15.95 -17.96
N GLY A 215 29.29 15.80 -16.93
CA GLY A 215 29.89 16.92 -16.21
C GLY A 215 28.97 17.59 -15.17
N TYR A 216 27.82 17.01 -14.81
CA TYR A 216 26.93 17.53 -13.78
C TYR A 216 27.42 17.16 -12.36
N LYS A 217 28.29 18.00 -11.80
CA LYS A 217 28.95 17.77 -10.50
C LYS A 217 28.03 17.78 -9.28
N THR A 218 26.81 18.28 -9.42
CA THR A 218 25.85 18.40 -8.30
C THR A 218 24.97 17.17 -8.11
N LEU A 219 24.85 16.30 -9.12
CA LEU A 219 24.00 15.11 -9.08
C LEU A 219 24.76 13.90 -8.52
N VAL A 220 25.34 14.09 -7.34
CA VAL A 220 26.04 13.04 -6.57
C VAL A 220 25.05 12.27 -5.69
N PRO A 221 25.38 11.04 -5.24
CA PRO A 221 24.44 10.19 -4.50
C PRO A 221 23.85 10.87 -3.25
N ALA A 222 24.65 11.63 -2.50
CA ALA A 222 24.21 12.35 -1.31
C ALA A 222 23.11 13.38 -1.60
N ASN A 223 23.23 14.12 -2.71
CA ASN A 223 22.23 15.11 -3.10
C ASN A 223 20.97 14.44 -3.66
N LEU A 224 21.15 13.37 -4.44
CA LEU A 224 20.03 12.60 -5.00
C LEU A 224 19.21 11.90 -3.91
N GLN A 225 19.84 11.48 -2.80
CA GLN A 225 19.14 10.90 -1.66
C GLN A 225 18.14 11.88 -1.05
N GLN A 226 18.50 13.17 -0.97
CA GLN A 226 17.67 14.26 -0.44
C GLN A 226 16.66 14.82 -1.45
N ALA A 227 16.81 14.49 -2.73
CA ALA A 227 15.90 14.95 -3.78
C ALA A 227 14.51 14.33 -3.62
N SER A 228 13.48 15.05 -4.06
CA SER A 228 12.11 14.51 -4.11
C SER A 228 11.98 13.38 -5.12
N ASP A 229 10.94 12.55 -4.96
CA ASP A 229 10.61 11.48 -5.91
C ASP A 229 10.36 12.04 -7.32
N LEU A 230 9.69 13.19 -7.40
CA LEU A 230 9.53 13.98 -8.62
C LEU A 230 10.87 14.26 -9.30
N ALA A 231 11.84 14.79 -8.56
CA ALA A 231 13.14 15.14 -9.10
C ALA A 231 13.91 13.90 -9.57
N VAL A 232 13.90 12.82 -8.79
CA VAL A 232 14.58 11.57 -9.16
C VAL A 232 13.95 10.96 -10.41
N ALA A 233 12.62 10.84 -10.47
CA ALA A 233 11.94 10.28 -11.64
C ALA A 233 12.14 11.13 -12.91
N ASN A 234 11.99 12.46 -12.82
CA ASN A 234 12.22 13.35 -13.96
C ASN A 234 13.68 13.30 -14.45
N LEU A 235 14.65 13.29 -13.54
CA LEU A 235 16.08 13.18 -13.90
C LEU A 235 16.40 11.85 -14.56
N TYR A 236 15.84 10.74 -14.04
CA TYR A 236 16.04 9.41 -14.62
C TYR A 236 15.63 9.41 -16.10
N TRP A 237 14.43 9.88 -16.41
CA TRP A 237 13.93 9.90 -17.78
C TRP A 237 14.60 10.93 -18.67
N TYR A 238 15.06 12.06 -18.12
CA TYR A 238 15.92 12.98 -18.85
C TYR A 238 17.19 12.30 -19.36
N PHE A 239 17.92 11.59 -18.48
CA PHE A 239 19.13 10.88 -18.87
C PHE A 239 18.84 9.71 -19.82
N LYS A 240 17.76 8.98 -19.57
CA LYS A 240 17.35 7.87 -20.45
C LYS A 240 17.03 8.35 -21.87
N ALA A 241 16.26 9.43 -22.02
CA ALA A 241 15.93 10.00 -23.32
C ALA A 241 17.18 10.52 -24.06
N ARG A 242 18.13 11.11 -23.33
CA ARG A 242 19.42 11.52 -23.89
C ARG A 242 20.21 10.31 -24.40
N ASP A 243 20.38 9.28 -23.57
CA ASP A 243 21.16 8.08 -23.92
C ASP A 243 20.54 7.36 -25.14
N GLU A 244 19.21 7.27 -25.22
CA GLU A 244 18.50 6.72 -26.39
C GLU A 244 18.71 7.55 -27.66
N SER A 245 18.82 8.87 -27.55
CA SER A 245 19.09 9.76 -28.69
C SER A 245 20.53 9.64 -29.19
N GLU A 246 21.49 9.46 -28.28
CA GLU A 246 22.90 9.26 -28.61
C GLU A 246 23.11 7.91 -29.32
N ALA A 247 22.51 6.84 -28.80
CA ALA A 247 22.58 5.50 -29.41
C ALA A 247 22.00 5.45 -30.84
N LYS A 248 20.87 6.14 -31.08
CA LYS A 248 20.29 6.26 -32.42
C LYS A 248 21.23 6.98 -33.38
N THR A 249 21.89 8.03 -32.91
CA THR A 249 22.84 8.80 -33.71
C THR A 249 24.03 7.94 -34.10
N GLU A 250 24.63 7.20 -33.17
CA GLU A 250 25.75 6.29 -33.45
C GLU A 250 25.38 5.16 -34.43
N SER A 251 24.16 4.60 -34.33
CA SER A 251 23.69 3.53 -35.23
C SER A 251 23.45 3.97 -36.68
N VAL A 252 23.29 5.28 -36.92
CA VAL A 252 23.12 5.84 -38.28
C VAL A 252 24.46 6.12 -38.96
N PHE A 253 25.56 6.19 -38.19
CA PHE A 253 26.91 6.45 -38.68
C PHE A 253 27.77 5.18 -38.84
N LEU A 254 27.22 3.99 -38.58
CA LEU A 254 27.81 2.68 -38.82
C LEU A 254 27.15 1.98 -39.99
#